data_AF-A0A5E9G3H4-F1
#
_entry.id   AF-A0A5E9G3H4-F1
#
_cell.length_a   1.000
_cell.length_b   1.000
_cell.length_c   1.000
_cell.angle_alpha   90.00
_cell.angle_beta   90.00
_cell.angle_gamma   90.00
#
_symmetry.space_group_name_H-M   'P 1'
#
loop_
_entity.id
_entity.type
_entity.pdbx_description
1 polymer ?
#
loop_
_entity_poly.entity_id
_entity_poly.type
_entity_poly.pdbx_seq_one_letter_code
_entity_poly.pdbx_strand_id
1 'polypeptide(L)'
;MILSNPRRINQSLRGLRILVLAAAVGLMVSGCASSKPEAPEASATQTLPAVTSTPATPLPAPVVSTIVMSGSQLMSETATEQPVSTVNFADGTEASVAFLTAALGTAPEQFLESEIEACNNVTARYSWGGTALVLDVWEPAGFVVTFGDPSFNGIALQSSGDFGVGDNAQAFFDALPAEQAFDDNADNSGPFVYDKVADASPWGEDNAYGGAALMQPGGVVSRIVSPETARAFYC
;
A
#
# COMPACT_ATOMS: atom_id res chain seq x y z
N MET A 1 -53.28 14.35 -31.76
CA MET A 1 -52.44 15.39 -32.39
C MET A 1 -51.00 15.05 -32.04
N ILE A 2 -50.24 14.61 -33.04
CA ILE A 2 -48.84 14.20 -32.94
C ILE A 2 -48.01 15.48 -33.00
N LEU A 3 -46.98 15.61 -32.16
CA LEU A 3 -45.73 16.25 -32.57
C LEU A 3 -44.54 15.63 -31.82
N SER A 4 -43.61 15.18 -32.64
CA SER A 4 -42.45 14.36 -32.38
C SER A 4 -41.30 15.11 -31.67
N ASN A 5 -40.52 14.34 -30.91
CA ASN A 5 -39.12 14.57 -30.52
C ASN A 5 -38.22 14.77 -31.77
N PRO A 6 -37.05 15.46 -31.73
CA PRO A 6 -35.80 14.69 -31.57
C PRO A 6 -34.55 15.43 -30.99
N ARG A 7 -33.72 14.62 -30.29
CA ARG A 7 -32.24 14.46 -30.37
C ARG A 7 -31.30 15.69 -30.46
N ARG A 8 -30.38 15.71 -29.48
CA ARG A 8 -28.89 15.58 -29.58
C ARG A 8 -28.12 16.44 -30.60
N ILE A 9 -26.91 16.85 -30.15
CA ILE A 9 -25.67 17.20 -30.88
C ILE A 9 -25.25 18.66 -30.67
N ASN A 10 -24.17 18.88 -29.90
CA ASN A 10 -22.96 19.60 -30.36
C ASN A 10 -21.89 19.57 -29.24
N GLN A 11 -20.81 18.81 -29.43
CA GLN A 11 -19.50 19.28 -29.93
C GLN A 11 -18.65 19.89 -28.79
N SER A 12 -17.70 19.13 -28.26
CA SER A 12 -16.30 19.13 -28.73
C SER A 12 -15.63 20.49 -28.57
N LEU A 13 -14.91 20.66 -27.46
CA LEU A 13 -13.72 21.50 -27.43
C LEU A 13 -12.56 20.70 -26.85
N ARG A 14 -11.88 20.02 -27.79
CA ARG A 14 -10.45 19.73 -27.71
C ARG A 14 -9.72 21.08 -27.52
N GLY A 15 -9.14 21.32 -26.36
CA GLY A 15 -8.17 22.39 -26.11
C GLY A 15 -6.87 21.77 -25.63
N LEU A 16 -6.02 21.35 -26.55
CA LEU A 16 -4.77 22.04 -26.89
C LEU A 16 -3.67 21.82 -25.84
N ARG A 17 -2.91 20.74 -26.04
CA ARG A 17 -1.57 20.54 -25.47
C ARG A 17 -0.60 21.52 -26.13
N ILE A 18 0.10 22.34 -25.34
CA ILE A 18 1.36 22.97 -25.75
C ILE A 18 2.36 22.87 -24.59
N LEU A 19 3.44 22.13 -24.86
CA LEU A 19 4.70 22.06 -24.12
C LEU A 19 5.44 23.40 -24.15
N VAL A 20 6.17 23.75 -23.08
CA VAL A 20 7.52 24.34 -23.21
C VAL A 20 8.46 23.83 -22.10
N LEU A 21 9.65 23.45 -22.57
CA LEU A 21 10.88 22.94 -21.94
C LEU A 21 11.54 23.90 -20.92
N ALA A 22 12.13 23.31 -19.87
CA ALA A 22 13.27 23.83 -19.10
C ALA A 22 13.99 22.61 -18.49
N ALA A 23 15.31 22.49 -18.35
CA ALA A 23 16.45 23.31 -18.68
C ALA A 23 17.67 22.36 -18.85
N ALA A 24 18.65 22.78 -19.66
CA ALA A 24 19.94 22.11 -19.80
C ALA A 24 21.04 22.94 -19.10
N VAL A 25 21.78 22.33 -18.17
CA VAL A 25 23.19 22.60 -17.78
C VAL A 25 23.61 21.32 -17.03
N GLY A 26 24.72 20.61 -17.25
CA GLY A 26 25.99 20.91 -17.91
C GLY A 26 27.14 20.55 -16.93
N LEU A 27 28.14 19.84 -17.44
CA LEU A 27 29.51 19.62 -16.93
C LEU A 27 29.86 18.39 -16.06
N MET A 28 30.31 17.36 -16.78
CA MET A 28 31.61 16.68 -16.69
C MET A 28 32.45 16.82 -15.40
N VAL A 29 32.86 15.68 -14.84
CA VAL A 29 34.27 15.45 -14.44
C VAL A 29 34.72 14.04 -14.84
N SER A 30 35.81 14.02 -15.60
CA SER A 30 36.64 12.90 -16.03
C SER A 30 37.69 12.54 -14.97
N GLY A 31 38.13 11.29 -14.92
CA GLY A 31 39.35 10.87 -14.20
C GLY A 31 39.41 9.34 -14.04
N CYS A 32 39.96 8.59 -14.99
CA CYS A 32 41.36 8.18 -15.12
C CYS A 32 41.75 6.91 -14.33
N ALA A 33 41.83 5.82 -15.09
CA ALA A 33 42.87 4.78 -15.16
C ALA A 33 43.59 4.29 -13.88
N SER A 34 43.38 2.99 -13.62
CA SER A 34 44.40 1.91 -13.59
C SER A 34 45.81 2.22 -13.11
N SER A 35 46.25 1.54 -12.04
CA SER A 35 47.66 1.14 -11.81
C SER A 35 47.75 -0.01 -10.79
N LYS A 36 48.38 -1.10 -11.22
CA LYS A 36 48.99 -2.22 -10.45
C LYS A 36 50.40 -2.38 -11.03
N PRO A 37 51.42 -3.03 -10.41
CA PRO A 37 51.72 -3.40 -9.01
C PRO A 37 53.07 -2.78 -8.52
N GLU A 38 53.44 -2.90 -7.23
CA GLU A 38 54.76 -3.41 -6.76
C GLU A 38 54.82 -3.44 -5.21
N ALA A 39 55.37 -4.51 -4.65
CA ALA A 39 55.92 -4.64 -3.30
C ALA A 39 57.43 -4.95 -3.47
N PRO A 40 58.33 -4.96 -2.46
CA PRO A 40 58.16 -4.84 -0.99
C PRO A 40 59.23 -3.93 -0.30
N GLU A 41 59.07 -3.62 1.01
CA GLU A 41 60.10 -3.84 2.07
C GLU A 41 59.76 -3.20 3.44
N ALA A 42 59.81 -4.06 4.45
CA ALA A 42 60.38 -3.92 5.80
C ALA A 42 59.91 -2.84 6.81
N SER A 43 59.31 -3.38 7.89
CA SER A 43 59.62 -3.12 9.31
C SER A 43 59.05 -1.88 10.03
N ALA A 44 57.98 -2.13 10.80
CA ALA A 44 57.94 -1.83 12.23
C ALA A 44 56.81 -2.62 12.91
N THR A 45 57.16 -3.70 13.62
CA THR A 45 56.21 -4.42 14.49
C THR A 45 56.01 -3.61 15.77
N GLN A 46 54.95 -2.81 15.84
CA GLN A 46 54.39 -2.35 17.11
C GLN A 46 53.36 -3.38 17.58
N THR A 47 53.71 -4.12 18.63
CA THR A 47 52.76 -4.97 19.36
C THR A 47 51.83 -4.07 20.17
N LEU A 48 50.66 -3.75 19.62
CA LEU A 48 49.53 -3.22 20.39
C LEU A 48 48.99 -4.33 21.30
N PRO A 49 48.61 -4.03 22.56
CA PRO A 49 47.92 -4.99 23.40
C PRO A 49 46.61 -5.40 22.72
N ALA A 50 46.37 -6.71 22.64
CA ALA A 50 45.14 -7.27 22.10
C ALA A 50 43.96 -6.76 22.93
N VAL A 51 43.23 -5.78 22.41
CA VAL A 51 41.90 -5.43 22.92
C VAL A 51 41.05 -6.66 22.65
N THR A 52 40.73 -7.39 23.71
CA THR A 52 39.75 -8.48 23.65
C THR A 52 38.41 -7.82 23.38
N SER A 53 38.04 -7.67 22.11
CA SER A 53 36.69 -7.29 21.71
C SER A 53 35.77 -8.43 22.12
N THR A 54 34.98 -8.22 23.18
CA THR A 54 33.85 -9.08 23.47
C THR A 54 32.96 -9.10 22.22
N PRO A 55 32.65 -10.28 21.64
CA PRO A 55 31.69 -10.33 20.55
C PRO A 55 30.38 -9.70 21.03
N ALA A 56 29.94 -8.63 20.38
CA ALA A 56 28.61 -8.11 20.63
C ALA A 56 27.63 -9.23 20.30
N THR A 57 26.87 -9.68 21.30
CA THR A 57 25.75 -10.58 21.04
C THR A 57 24.80 -9.86 20.08
N PRO A 58 24.50 -10.42 18.90
CA PRO A 58 23.56 -9.80 17.98
C PRO A 58 22.24 -9.58 18.73
N LEU A 59 21.73 -8.36 18.72
CA LEU A 59 20.36 -8.11 19.16
C LEU A 59 19.43 -8.94 18.25
N PRO A 60 18.42 -9.65 18.80
CA PRO A 60 17.44 -10.33 17.96
C PRO A 60 16.82 -9.33 16.98
N ALA A 61 16.62 -9.75 15.73
CA ALA A 61 15.86 -8.94 14.78
C ALA A 61 14.45 -8.69 15.34
N PRO A 62 13.89 -7.48 15.15
CA PRO A 62 12.54 -7.20 15.60
C PRO A 62 11.57 -8.16 14.91
N VAL A 63 10.71 -8.80 15.71
CA VAL A 63 9.69 -9.73 15.24
C VAL A 63 8.42 -8.92 14.96
N VAL A 64 7.91 -9.03 13.74
CA VAL A 64 6.64 -8.41 13.34
C VAL A 64 5.50 -9.13 14.07
N SER A 65 4.64 -8.37 14.74
CA SER A 65 3.40 -8.85 15.34
C SER A 65 2.15 -8.28 14.68
N THR A 66 2.27 -7.10 14.06
CA THR A 66 1.13 -6.37 13.51
C THR A 66 1.52 -5.76 12.17
N ILE A 67 0.60 -5.80 11.22
CA ILE A 67 0.64 -4.96 10.02
C ILE A 67 -0.54 -3.99 10.09
N VAL A 68 -0.21 -2.70 10.10
CA VAL A 68 -1.15 -1.59 10.14
C VAL A 68 -1.30 -1.02 8.73
N MET A 69 -2.55 -0.88 8.28
CA MET A 69 -2.91 -0.33 6.98
C MET A 69 -3.62 1.01 7.12
N SER A 70 -2.95 2.04 6.62
CA SER A 70 -3.48 3.39 6.47
C SER A 70 -3.95 3.62 5.04
N GLY A 71 -4.46 4.82 4.74
CA GLY A 71 -4.87 5.19 3.38
C GLY A 71 -3.76 5.27 2.35
N SER A 72 -2.50 5.44 2.76
CA SER A 72 -1.38 5.68 1.83
C SER A 72 -0.21 4.72 1.99
N GLN A 73 -0.19 3.93 3.06
CA GLN A 73 0.95 3.07 3.39
C GLN A 73 0.55 1.85 4.22
N LEU A 74 1.42 0.85 4.17
CA LEU A 74 1.48 -0.25 5.12
C LEU A 74 2.66 -0.03 6.07
N MET A 75 2.47 -0.38 7.34
CA MET A 75 3.51 -0.35 8.35
C MET A 75 3.49 -1.67 9.13
N SER A 76 4.66 -2.24 9.42
CA SER A 76 4.79 -3.40 10.29
C SER A 76 5.33 -2.97 11.64
N GLU A 77 4.83 -3.59 12.70
CA GLU A 77 5.14 -3.23 14.07
C GLU A 77 5.47 -4.46 14.91
N THR A 78 6.21 -4.24 15.99
CA THR A 78 6.43 -5.23 17.05
C THR A 78 5.25 -5.28 18.01
N ALA A 79 5.24 -6.27 18.91
CA ALA A 79 4.18 -6.43 19.91
C ALA A 79 4.09 -5.28 20.95
N THR A 80 5.05 -4.35 20.90
CA THR A 80 5.08 -3.13 21.71
C THR A 80 4.89 -1.88 20.85
N GLU A 81 4.21 -2.03 19.70
CA GLU A 81 3.84 -0.94 18.78
C GLU A 81 5.06 -0.14 18.28
N GLN A 82 6.22 -0.80 18.18
CA GLN A 82 7.41 -0.15 17.61
C GLN A 82 7.46 -0.43 16.10
N PRO A 83 7.63 0.61 15.25
CA PRO A 83 7.69 0.42 13.82
C PRO A 83 8.94 -0.39 13.44
N VAL A 84 8.74 -1.36 12.56
CA VAL A 84 9.79 -2.23 12.00
C VAL A 84 10.11 -1.80 10.57
N SER A 85 9.09 -1.60 9.75
CA SER A 85 9.23 -1.18 8.35
C SER A 85 7.94 -0.49 7.87
N THR A 86 8.06 0.29 6.79
CA THR A 86 6.95 0.99 6.14
C THR A 86 7.12 0.94 4.63
N VAL A 87 6.03 0.86 3.88
CA VAL A 87 6.00 1.04 2.42
C VAL A 87 4.85 1.97 2.04
N ASN A 88 5.09 2.93 1.14
CA ASN A 88 4.02 3.75 0.60
C ASN A 88 3.40 3.05 -0.61
N PHE A 89 2.09 3.15 -0.78
CA PHE A 89 1.45 2.60 -1.98
C PHE A 89 1.92 3.30 -3.27
N ALA A 90 2.37 4.56 -3.16
CA ALA A 90 3.00 5.30 -4.25
C ALA A 90 4.31 4.66 -4.76
N ASP A 91 4.95 3.79 -3.95
CA ASP A 91 6.15 3.05 -4.34
C ASP A 91 5.82 1.85 -5.26
N GLY A 92 4.52 1.54 -5.42
CA GLY A 92 4.00 0.60 -6.42
C GLY A 92 3.78 -0.83 -5.92
N THR A 93 3.25 -1.64 -6.82
CA THR A 93 2.87 -3.05 -6.57
C THR A 93 4.06 -3.88 -6.08
N GLU A 94 5.21 -3.82 -6.78
CA GLU A 94 6.39 -4.63 -6.45
C GLU A 94 6.92 -4.32 -5.04
N ALA A 95 6.96 -3.04 -4.67
CA ALA A 95 7.39 -2.62 -3.33
C ALA A 95 6.44 -3.13 -2.24
N SER A 96 5.13 -3.06 -2.48
CA SER A 96 4.11 -3.54 -1.54
C SER A 96 4.15 -5.06 -1.36
N VAL A 97 4.32 -5.81 -2.46
CA VAL A 97 4.49 -7.27 -2.40
C VAL A 97 5.79 -7.64 -1.66
N ALA A 98 6.89 -6.93 -1.91
CA ALA A 98 8.15 -7.17 -1.22
C ALA A 98 8.04 -6.89 0.29
N PHE A 99 7.39 -5.80 0.66
CA PHE A 99 7.11 -5.46 2.06
C PHE A 99 6.29 -6.56 2.75
N LEU A 100 5.15 -6.95 2.17
CA LEU A 100 4.26 -7.96 2.75
C LEU A 100 4.96 -9.33 2.85
N THR A 101 5.71 -9.71 1.82
CA THR A 101 6.50 -10.95 1.83
C THR A 101 7.53 -10.96 2.96
N ALA A 102 8.23 -9.84 3.18
CA ALA A 102 9.21 -9.71 4.24
C ALA A 102 8.56 -9.68 5.63
N ALA A 103 7.48 -8.93 5.80
CA ALA A 103 6.78 -8.80 7.08
C ALA A 103 6.12 -10.12 7.52
N LEU A 104 5.53 -10.86 6.58
CA LEU A 104 4.86 -12.13 6.84
C LEU A 104 5.81 -13.33 6.85
N GLY A 105 7.04 -13.16 6.37
CA GLY A 105 8.03 -14.24 6.25
C GLY A 105 7.64 -15.33 5.25
N THR A 106 6.71 -15.08 4.34
CA THR A 106 6.26 -16.02 3.32
C THR A 106 5.89 -15.33 2.02
N ALA A 107 6.19 -15.98 0.89
CA ALA A 107 5.79 -15.51 -0.42
C ALA A 107 4.27 -15.68 -0.64
N PRO A 108 3.63 -14.79 -1.43
CA PRO A 108 2.24 -14.95 -1.82
C PRO A 108 2.05 -16.08 -2.84
N GLU A 109 0.84 -16.61 -2.91
CA GLU A 109 0.33 -17.26 -4.12
C GLU A 109 -0.02 -16.18 -5.15
N GLN A 110 0.42 -16.36 -6.39
CA GLN A 110 0.14 -15.43 -7.49
C GLN A 110 -0.83 -16.06 -8.49
N PHE A 111 -1.89 -15.32 -8.81
CA PHE A 111 -2.87 -15.67 -9.84
C PHE A 111 -2.84 -14.61 -10.94
N LEU A 112 -2.95 -15.03 -12.20
CA LEU A 112 -3.01 -14.12 -13.34
C LEU A 112 -4.45 -13.89 -13.81
N GLU A 113 -4.68 -12.84 -14.61
CA GLU A 113 -6.01 -12.44 -15.12
C GLU A 113 -6.93 -13.60 -15.52
N SER A 114 -6.41 -14.59 -16.25
CA SER A 114 -7.20 -15.74 -16.73
C SER A 114 -7.77 -16.65 -15.64
N GLU A 115 -7.33 -16.48 -14.40
CA GLU A 115 -7.68 -17.32 -13.24
C GLU A 115 -8.57 -16.57 -12.23
N ILE A 116 -8.85 -15.29 -12.48
CA ILE A 116 -9.58 -14.40 -11.56
C ILE A 116 -10.96 -14.12 -12.16
N GLU A 117 -11.97 -14.90 -11.76
CA GLU A 117 -13.37 -14.69 -12.19
C GLU A 117 -14.01 -13.42 -11.57
N ALA A 118 -13.42 -12.91 -10.49
CA ALA A 118 -13.93 -11.73 -9.78
C ALA A 118 -13.31 -10.44 -10.33
N CYS A 119 -14.16 -9.57 -10.88
CA CYS A 119 -13.82 -8.29 -11.48
C CYS A 119 -12.97 -8.32 -12.75
N ASN A 120 -13.65 -8.08 -13.87
CA ASN A 120 -13.21 -8.16 -15.28
C ASN A 120 -11.99 -7.32 -15.70
N ASN A 121 -11.14 -6.84 -14.80
CA ASN A 121 -9.94 -6.07 -15.11
C ASN A 121 -8.76 -6.32 -14.15
N VAL A 122 -8.86 -7.27 -13.21
CA VAL A 122 -7.71 -7.63 -12.35
C VAL A 122 -6.68 -8.34 -13.21
N THR A 123 -5.50 -7.74 -13.37
CA THR A 123 -4.40 -8.29 -14.17
C THR A 123 -3.56 -9.31 -13.39
N ALA A 124 -3.51 -9.17 -12.05
CA ALA A 124 -2.85 -10.11 -11.16
C ALA A 124 -3.41 -10.02 -9.74
N ARG A 125 -3.37 -11.13 -9.01
CA ARG A 125 -3.70 -11.22 -7.58
C ARG A 125 -2.54 -11.87 -6.83
N TYR A 126 -2.14 -11.28 -5.72
CA TYR A 126 -1.21 -11.86 -4.75
C TYR A 126 -1.97 -12.16 -3.47
N SER A 127 -1.92 -13.40 -2.99
CA SER A 127 -2.67 -13.86 -1.83
C SER A 127 -1.76 -14.45 -0.76
N TRP A 128 -2.03 -14.09 0.49
CA TRP A 128 -1.50 -14.73 1.68
C TRP A 128 -2.68 -15.30 2.47
N GLY A 129 -2.83 -16.63 2.47
CA GLY A 129 -3.93 -17.30 3.17
C GLY A 129 -5.29 -17.22 2.48
N GLY A 130 -5.32 -17.24 1.14
CA GLY A 130 -6.55 -17.22 0.37
C GLY A 130 -7.19 -15.82 0.35
N THR A 131 -8.13 -15.58 1.26
CA THR A 131 -8.81 -14.28 1.40
C THR A 131 -8.33 -13.48 2.59
N ALA A 132 -7.45 -14.03 3.44
CA ALA A 132 -6.98 -13.38 4.66
C ALA A 132 -6.29 -12.04 4.35
N LEU A 133 -5.35 -12.05 3.42
CA LEU A 133 -4.70 -10.86 2.88
C LEU A 133 -4.52 -11.01 1.37
N VAL A 134 -5.00 -10.03 0.63
CA VAL A 134 -4.97 -10.04 -0.84
C VAL A 134 -4.45 -8.70 -1.35
N LEU A 135 -3.64 -8.73 -2.41
CA LEU A 135 -3.28 -7.56 -3.21
C LEU A 135 -3.75 -7.81 -4.65
N ASP A 136 -4.74 -7.04 -5.08
CA ASP A 136 -5.29 -7.09 -6.43
C ASP A 136 -4.76 -5.95 -7.28
N VAL A 137 -4.30 -6.28 -8.48
CA VAL A 137 -3.65 -5.35 -9.41
C VAL A 137 -4.55 -5.12 -10.62
N TRP A 138 -4.73 -3.86 -10.99
CA TRP A 138 -5.38 -3.41 -12.22
C TRP A 138 -4.37 -2.57 -13.01
N GLU A 139 -3.50 -3.17 -13.81
CA GLU A 139 -2.58 -2.36 -14.63
C GLU A 139 -3.29 -1.64 -15.79
N PRO A 140 -2.98 -0.36 -16.10
CA PRO A 140 -2.04 0.55 -15.43
C PRO A 140 -2.68 1.42 -14.33
N ALA A 141 -3.88 1.07 -13.88
CA ALA A 141 -4.67 1.83 -12.92
C ALA A 141 -4.14 1.76 -11.48
N GLY A 142 -3.47 0.68 -11.06
CA GLY A 142 -2.87 0.55 -9.73
C GLY A 142 -3.18 -0.79 -9.07
N PHE A 143 -3.25 -0.79 -7.74
CA PHE A 143 -3.56 -1.98 -6.95
C PHE A 143 -4.30 -1.63 -5.65
N VAL A 144 -4.92 -2.64 -5.04
CA VAL A 144 -5.59 -2.54 -3.74
C VAL A 144 -5.12 -3.69 -2.86
N VAL A 145 -4.81 -3.38 -1.59
CA VAL A 145 -4.58 -4.35 -0.53
C VAL A 145 -5.87 -4.50 0.28
N THR A 146 -6.25 -5.75 0.54
CA THR A 146 -7.43 -6.12 1.31
C THR A 146 -7.02 -6.99 2.48
N PHE A 147 -7.46 -6.63 3.69
CA PHE A 147 -7.51 -7.54 4.84
C PHE A 147 -8.91 -8.12 4.91
N GLY A 148 -9.01 -9.44 4.71
CA GLY A 148 -10.25 -10.21 4.82
C GLY A 148 -10.35 -11.00 6.12
N ASP A 149 -9.25 -11.14 6.87
CA ASP A 149 -9.21 -11.79 8.20
C ASP A 149 -8.48 -10.89 9.22
N PRO A 150 -8.72 -11.07 10.54
CA PRO A 150 -8.05 -10.28 11.59
C PRO A 150 -6.56 -10.56 11.72
N SER A 151 -6.09 -11.68 11.20
CA SER A 151 -4.69 -12.08 11.33
C SER A 151 -4.29 -13.10 10.27
N PHE A 152 -2.99 -13.19 10.00
CA PHE A 152 -2.39 -14.26 9.22
C PHE A 152 -1.13 -14.77 9.93
N ASN A 153 -1.03 -16.08 10.17
CA ASN A 153 0.09 -16.71 10.87
C ASN A 153 0.46 -16.06 12.22
N GLY A 154 -0.52 -15.55 12.95
CA GLY A 154 -0.32 -14.89 14.25
C GLY A 154 0.13 -13.43 14.17
N ILE A 155 0.24 -12.86 12.97
CA ILE A 155 0.42 -11.42 12.75
C ILE A 155 -0.96 -10.78 12.64
N ALA A 156 -1.25 -9.81 13.49
CA ALA A 156 -2.49 -9.05 13.44
C ALA A 156 -2.54 -8.15 12.20
N LEU A 157 -3.70 -8.07 11.57
CA LEU A 157 -3.97 -7.21 10.42
C LEU A 157 -4.97 -6.13 10.85
N GLN A 158 -4.50 -4.88 10.92
CA GLN A 158 -5.25 -3.78 11.53
C GLN A 158 -5.29 -2.55 10.64
N SER A 159 -6.33 -1.74 10.78
CA SER A 159 -6.38 -0.40 10.23
C SER A 159 -5.57 0.59 11.06
N SER A 160 -5.23 1.74 10.49
CA SER A 160 -4.71 2.89 11.25
C SER A 160 -5.72 3.49 12.25
N GLY A 161 -6.98 3.07 12.19
CA GLY A 161 -8.03 3.42 13.15
C GLY A 161 -8.11 2.49 14.37
N ASP A 162 -7.13 1.59 14.55
CA ASP A 162 -7.06 0.62 15.67
C ASP A 162 -8.25 -0.36 15.69
N PHE A 163 -8.61 -0.88 14.52
CA PHE A 163 -9.59 -1.96 14.39
C PHE A 163 -9.18 -2.98 13.32
N GLY A 164 -9.55 -4.23 13.50
CA GLY A 164 -9.36 -5.32 12.55
C GLY A 164 -10.68 -5.85 11.99
N VAL A 165 -10.59 -6.83 11.10
CA VAL A 165 -11.77 -7.58 10.63
C VAL A 165 -12.36 -8.37 11.80
N GLY A 166 -13.68 -8.29 11.97
CA GLY A 166 -14.43 -8.92 13.06
C GLY A 166 -14.66 -8.02 14.27
N ASP A 167 -13.97 -6.88 14.38
CA ASP A 167 -14.20 -5.92 15.46
C ASP A 167 -15.48 -5.11 15.23
N ASN A 168 -16.07 -4.61 16.32
CA ASN A 168 -17.14 -3.62 16.23
C ASN A 168 -16.54 -2.21 16.22
N ALA A 169 -16.58 -1.56 15.05
CA ALA A 169 -16.02 -0.23 14.83
C ALA A 169 -17.08 0.87 14.81
N GLN A 170 -18.34 0.60 15.20
CA GLN A 170 -19.44 1.57 15.08
C GLN A 170 -19.13 2.92 15.73
N ALA A 171 -18.62 2.89 16.97
CA ALA A 171 -18.31 4.12 17.70
C ALA A 171 -17.19 4.95 17.05
N PHE A 172 -16.24 4.28 16.38
CA PHE A 172 -15.20 4.95 15.61
C PHE A 172 -15.81 5.67 14.40
N PHE A 173 -16.65 4.98 13.62
CA PHE A 173 -17.29 5.54 12.43
C PHE A 173 -18.35 6.60 12.73
N ASP A 174 -19.10 6.46 13.82
CA ASP A 174 -20.06 7.47 14.31
C ASP A 174 -19.38 8.80 14.66
N ALA A 175 -18.08 8.77 14.97
CA ALA A 175 -17.30 9.95 15.31
C ALA A 175 -16.63 10.62 14.10
N LEU A 176 -16.66 10.00 12.92
CA LEU A 176 -16.03 10.56 11.73
C LEU A 176 -16.81 11.76 11.15
N PRO A 177 -16.12 12.68 10.46
CA PRO A 177 -16.78 13.72 9.69
C PRO A 177 -17.74 13.14 8.64
N ALA A 178 -18.84 13.86 8.35
CA ALA A 178 -19.85 13.42 7.40
C ALA A 178 -19.29 13.16 5.99
N GLU A 179 -18.17 13.81 5.63
CA GLU A 179 -17.51 13.59 4.33
C GLU A 179 -16.76 12.26 4.23
N GLN A 180 -16.60 11.53 5.34
CA GLN A 180 -15.94 10.22 5.44
C GLN A 180 -16.95 9.08 5.70
N ALA A 181 -18.16 9.43 6.12
CA ALA A 181 -19.27 8.51 6.34
C ALA A 181 -20.03 8.20 5.03
N PHE A 182 -19.33 7.70 4.01
CA PHE A 182 -19.99 7.17 2.82
C PHE A 182 -20.62 5.82 3.18
N ASP A 183 -21.94 5.79 3.27
CA ASP A 183 -22.72 4.57 3.44
C ASP A 183 -23.61 4.41 2.21
N ASP A 184 -23.13 3.66 1.22
CA ASP A 184 -23.80 3.47 -0.07
C ASP A 184 -25.21 2.85 0.09
N ASN A 185 -25.39 2.00 1.10
CA ASN A 185 -26.64 1.29 1.33
C ASN A 185 -27.58 2.05 2.30
N ALA A 186 -27.09 3.10 2.96
CA ALA A 186 -27.82 3.89 3.95
C ALA A 186 -28.48 3.03 5.06
N ASP A 187 -27.87 1.88 5.38
CA ASP A 187 -28.33 0.91 6.36
C ASP A 187 -27.25 0.53 7.40
N ASN A 188 -26.20 1.35 7.48
CA ASN A 188 -24.96 1.14 8.22
C ASN A 188 -24.15 -0.06 7.74
N SER A 189 -24.41 -0.54 6.51
CA SER A 189 -23.58 -1.50 5.81
C SER A 189 -22.99 -0.84 4.58
N GLY A 190 -21.80 -0.26 4.71
CA GLY A 190 -21.16 0.45 3.62
C GLY A 190 -19.67 0.27 3.66
N PRO A 191 -18.98 0.59 2.55
CA PRO A 191 -17.58 0.94 2.64
C PRO A 191 -17.45 2.32 3.28
N PHE A 192 -17.06 2.37 4.55
CA PHE A 192 -16.81 3.61 5.27
C PHE A 192 -15.34 4.00 5.13
N VAL A 193 -15.06 5.25 4.74
CA VAL A 193 -13.70 5.78 4.66
C VAL A 193 -13.28 6.27 6.05
N TYR A 194 -12.07 5.94 6.49
CA TYR A 194 -11.56 6.32 7.81
C TYR A 194 -10.24 7.09 7.78
N ASP A 195 -9.56 7.12 6.65
CA ASP A 195 -8.28 7.81 6.50
C ASP A 195 -8.30 8.60 5.18
N LYS A 196 -8.64 9.90 5.25
CA LYS A 196 -8.73 10.77 4.06
C LYS A 196 -7.35 11.34 3.76
N VAL A 197 -6.75 10.91 2.65
CA VAL A 197 -5.49 11.48 2.14
C VAL A 197 -5.86 12.66 1.24
N ALA A 198 -5.35 13.87 1.45
CA ALA A 198 -5.88 15.09 0.81
C ALA A 198 -5.54 15.29 -0.69
N ASP A 199 -6.46 16.01 -1.37
CA ASP A 199 -6.44 16.77 -2.64
C ASP A 199 -6.06 16.14 -3.99
N ALA A 200 -5.55 14.92 -4.03
CA ALA A 200 -5.51 14.14 -5.27
C ALA A 200 -5.41 12.66 -4.94
N SER A 201 -6.38 11.88 -5.44
CA SER A 201 -6.20 10.44 -5.54
C SER A 201 -4.89 10.20 -6.32
N PRO A 202 -4.02 9.25 -5.93
CA PRO A 202 -2.85 8.89 -6.73
C PRO A 202 -3.23 8.52 -8.19
N TRP A 203 -4.52 8.35 -8.48
CA TRP A 203 -5.09 8.00 -9.78
C TRP A 203 -5.96 9.10 -10.42
N GLY A 204 -5.93 10.33 -9.87
CA GLY A 204 -6.59 11.50 -10.47
C GLY A 204 -8.11 11.53 -10.37
N GLU A 205 -8.69 10.76 -9.44
CA GLU A 205 -10.11 10.84 -9.08
C GLU A 205 -10.38 12.06 -8.17
N ASP A 206 -11.57 12.68 -8.32
CA ASP A 206 -11.98 13.91 -7.60
C ASP A 206 -12.06 13.74 -6.08
N ASN A 207 -12.08 12.48 -5.60
CA ASN A 207 -12.06 12.14 -4.19
C ASN A 207 -10.88 11.20 -3.93
N ALA A 208 -9.95 11.66 -3.10
CA ALA A 208 -8.82 10.87 -2.61
C ALA A 208 -9.29 10.04 -1.40
N TYR A 209 -9.94 8.92 -1.67
CA TYR A 209 -10.35 7.99 -0.63
C TYR A 209 -9.10 7.20 -0.18
N GLY A 210 -8.79 7.21 1.11
CA GLY A 210 -7.65 6.47 1.66
C GLY A 210 -8.07 5.12 2.21
N GLY A 211 -7.97 4.90 3.52
CA GLY A 211 -8.32 3.60 4.12
C GLY A 211 -9.83 3.48 4.24
N ALA A 212 -10.41 2.34 3.87
CA ALA A 212 -11.84 2.09 4.03
C ALA A 212 -12.15 0.71 4.60
N ALA A 213 -13.30 0.61 5.27
CA ALA A 213 -13.77 -0.62 5.89
C ALA A 213 -15.21 -0.93 5.45
N LEU A 214 -15.46 -2.18 5.05
CA LEU A 214 -16.82 -2.66 4.82
C LEU A 214 -17.42 -3.15 6.14
N MET A 215 -18.48 -2.51 6.59
CA MET A 215 -19.19 -2.91 7.81
C MET A 215 -20.46 -3.70 7.50
N GLN A 216 -20.82 -4.61 8.41
CA GLN A 216 -22.12 -5.26 8.45
C GLN A 216 -23.08 -4.47 9.35
N PRO A 217 -24.41 -4.65 9.20
CA PRO A 217 -25.37 -4.10 10.15
C PRO A 217 -25.01 -4.46 11.59
N GLY A 218 -24.92 -3.44 12.46
CA GLY A 218 -24.50 -3.61 13.85
C GLY A 218 -23.02 -3.30 14.12
N GLY A 219 -22.26 -2.88 13.10
CA GLY A 219 -20.96 -2.25 13.27
C GLY A 219 -19.74 -3.15 13.08
N VAL A 220 -19.96 -4.41 12.70
CA VAL A 220 -18.88 -5.40 12.58
C VAL A 220 -18.13 -5.19 11.27
N VAL A 221 -16.81 -5.01 11.36
CA VAL A 221 -15.94 -4.89 10.19
C VAL A 221 -15.82 -6.25 9.50
N SER A 222 -16.09 -6.30 8.21
CA SER A 222 -15.99 -7.51 7.39
C SER A 222 -14.79 -7.52 6.47
N ARG A 223 -14.33 -6.34 6.02
CA ARG A 223 -13.14 -6.17 5.18
C ARG A 223 -12.53 -4.79 5.44
N ILE A 224 -11.21 -4.68 5.31
CA ILE A 224 -10.48 -3.41 5.30
C ILE A 224 -9.72 -3.35 3.98
N VAL A 225 -9.79 -2.24 3.27
CA VAL A 225 -9.10 -2.06 1.98
C VAL A 225 -8.32 -0.76 1.95
N SER A 226 -7.18 -0.79 1.28
CA SER A 226 -6.40 0.40 0.98
C SER A 226 -5.42 0.14 -0.15
N PRO A 227 -5.08 1.14 -0.98
CA PRO A 227 -5.76 2.42 -1.07
C PRO A 227 -7.18 2.24 -1.64
N GLU A 228 -8.17 2.96 -1.10
CA GLU A 228 -9.57 2.74 -1.50
C GLU A 228 -9.78 3.19 -2.94
N THR A 229 -10.42 2.31 -3.68
CA THR A 229 -11.24 2.71 -4.81
C THR A 229 -12.61 2.12 -4.50
N ALA A 230 -13.70 2.86 -4.68
CA ALA A 230 -15.04 2.32 -4.43
C ALA A 230 -15.25 0.97 -5.14
N ARG A 231 -14.55 0.76 -6.27
CA ARG A 231 -14.48 -0.50 -7.02
C ARG A 231 -13.99 -1.70 -6.21
N ALA A 232 -13.10 -1.51 -5.23
CA ALA A 232 -12.51 -2.58 -4.42
C ALA A 232 -13.52 -3.39 -3.60
N PHE A 233 -14.69 -2.84 -3.28
CA PHE A 233 -15.70 -3.52 -2.46
C PHE A 233 -16.78 -4.25 -3.25
N TYR A 234 -17.02 -3.79 -4.49
CA TYR A 234 -17.94 -4.43 -5.44
C TYR A 234 -17.22 -5.43 -6.35
N CYS A 235 -15.94 -5.65 -6.03
CA CYS A 235 -15.05 -6.72 -6.41
C CYS A 235 -14.71 -7.57 -5.15
#